data_AF-A0A2G8T8P7-F1
#
_entry.id   AF-A0A2G8T8P7-F1
#
_cell.length_a   1.000
_cell.length_b   1.000
_cell.length_c   1.000
_cell.angle_alpha   90.00
_cell.angle_beta   90.00
_cell.angle_gamma   90.00
#
_symmetry.space_group_name_H-M   'P 1'
#
loop_
_entity.id
_entity.type
_entity.pdbx_description
1 polymer ?
#
loop_
_entity_poly.entity_id
_entity_poly.type
_entity_poly.pdbx_seq_one_letter_code
_entity_poly.pdbx_strand_id
1 'polypeptide(L)' 'MKIQMTRTIQGSLDGVTVKELVGGLQYETVEGARGDRLARYHIGKGDAILAPAAIEPLAPQPDAPLISLARPKKSK' A
#
# COMPACT_ATOMS: atom_id res chain seq x y z
N MET A 1 10.34 7.00 -2.24
CA MET A 1 11.00 5.70 -2.57
C MET A 1 9.93 4.61 -2.63
N LYS A 2 10.14 3.52 -3.38
CA LYS A 2 9.23 2.35 -3.38
C LYS A 2 9.93 1.12 -2.82
N ILE A 3 9.25 0.40 -1.93
CA ILE A 3 9.76 -0.83 -1.31
C ILE A 3 8.74 -1.95 -1.46
N GLN A 4 9.21 -3.19 -1.55
CA GLN A 4 8.38 -4.39 -1.49
C GLN A 4 8.63 -5.09 -0.17
N MET A 5 7.58 -5.39 0.59
CA MET A 5 7.69 -6.13 1.85
C MET A 5 8.00 -7.60 1.57
N THR A 6 8.90 -8.20 2.34
CA THR A 6 9.23 -9.64 2.25
C THR A 6 8.37 -10.47 3.20
N ARG A 7 7.85 -9.86 4.27
CA ARG A 7 6.97 -10.49 5.27
C ARG A 7 5.92 -9.51 5.76
N THR A 8 4.82 -10.07 6.29
CA THR A 8 3.73 -9.27 6.88
C THR A 8 4.12 -8.78 8.27
N ILE A 9 4.10 -7.46 8.48
CA ILE A 9 4.38 -6.83 9.77
C ILE A 9 3.43 -5.67 10.04
N GLN A 10 3.26 -5.33 11.32
CA GLN A 10 2.66 -4.04 11.70
C GLN A 10 3.74 -2.96 11.67
N GLY A 11 3.52 -1.93 10.87
CA GLY A 11 4.56 -0.92 10.65
C GLY A 11 4.03 0.36 10.02
N SER A 12 4.95 1.29 9.81
CA SER A 12 4.64 2.60 9.25
C SER A 12 5.73 3.01 8.28
N LEU A 13 5.34 3.69 7.20
CA LEU A 13 6.23 4.23 6.16
C LEU A 13 6.29 5.76 6.16
N ASP A 14 5.39 6.40 6.91
CA ASP A 14 5.28 7.83 7.14
C ASP A 14 5.66 8.21 8.59
N GLY A 15 5.74 7.22 9.48
CA GLY A 15 5.99 7.36 10.91
C GLY A 15 4.80 7.91 11.69
N VAL A 16 3.61 7.96 11.08
CA VAL A 16 2.39 8.49 11.70
C VAL A 16 1.33 7.41 11.72
N THR A 17 1.01 6.84 10.56
CA THR A 17 0.01 5.78 10.45
C THR A 17 0.69 4.42 10.54
N VAL A 18 0.38 3.68 11.60
CA VAL A 18 0.69 2.24 11.68
C VAL A 18 -0.41 1.47 10.94
N LYS A 19 0.01 0.63 10.01
CA LYS A 19 -0.86 -0.26 9.24
C LYS A 19 -0.21 -1.63 9.08
N GLU A 20 -1.00 -2.60 8.64
CA GLU A 20 -0.47 -3.88 8.21
C GLU A 20 0.26 -3.72 6.87
N LEU A 21 1.57 -3.95 6.89
CA LEU A 21 2.43 -3.99 5.72
C LEU A 21 2.55 -5.46 5.31
N VAL A 22 1.76 -5.87 4.33
CA VAL A 22 1.60 -7.25 3.89
C VAL A 22 2.80 -7.68 3.05
N GLY A 23 3.35 -8.86 3.35
CA GLY A 23 4.44 -9.46 2.58
C GLY A 23 4.03 -9.69 1.12
N GLY A 24 4.95 -9.42 0.20
CA GLY A 24 4.72 -9.49 -1.24
C GLY A 24 4.14 -8.22 -1.86
N LEU A 25 3.53 -7.33 -1.08
CA LEU A 25 3.01 -6.06 -1.58
C LEU A 25 4.09 -4.98 -1.67
N GLN A 26 3.92 -4.14 -2.69
CA GLN A 26 4.73 -2.93 -2.87
C GLN A 26 4.05 -1.74 -2.21
N TYR A 27 4.85 -0.91 -1.57
CA TYR A 27 4.39 0.30 -0.93
C TYR A 27 5.25 1.48 -1.36
N GLU A 28 4.57 2.59 -1.63
CA GLU A 28 5.20 3.88 -1.82
C GLU A 28 5.41 4.54 -0.46
N THR A 29 6.65 4.99 -0.22
CA THR A 29 7.00 5.76 0.97
C THR A 29 6.59 7.20 0.78
N VAL A 30 6.37 7.91 1.89
CA VAL A 30 6.21 9.36 1.84
C VAL A 30 7.46 10.01 1.28
N GLU A 31 7.26 11.06 0.49
CA GLU A 31 8.34 11.82 -0.12
C GLU A 31 9.13 12.60 0.94
N GLY A 32 10.46 12.52 0.89
CA GLY A 32 11.37 13.20 1.79
C GLY A 32 12.13 12.29 2.76
N ALA A 33 13.03 12.91 3.53
CA ALA A 33 14.05 12.20 4.33
C ALA A 33 13.47 11.22 5.36
N ARG A 34 12.24 11.45 5.85
CA ARG A 34 11.60 10.58 6.83
C ARG A 34 11.15 9.26 6.21
N GLY A 35 10.44 9.31 5.09
CA GLY A 35 10.01 8.11 4.38
C GLY A 35 11.21 7.28 3.93
N ASP A 36 12.26 7.96 3.49
CA ASP A 36 13.50 7.29 3.09
C ASP A 36 14.19 6.57 4.25
N ARG A 37 14.26 7.18 5.44
CA ARG A 37 14.81 6.55 6.64
C ARG A 37 14.01 5.31 7.06
N LEU A 38 12.68 5.41 7.05
CA LEU A 38 11.81 4.29 7.43
C LEU A 38 11.90 3.13 6.45
N ALA A 39 11.92 3.39 5.16
CA ALA A 39 12.11 2.34 4.18
C ALA A 39 13.50 1.71 4.28
N ARG A 40 14.56 2.50 4.48
CA ARG A 40 15.90 1.95 4.75
C ARG A 40 15.93 1.13 6.04
N TYR A 41 15.16 1.50 7.06
CA TYR A 41 15.03 0.72 8.29
C TYR A 41 14.42 -0.66 8.02
N HIS A 42 13.30 -0.72 7.30
CA HIS A 42 12.65 -2.00 6.92
C HIS A 42 13.56 -2.85 6.02
N ILE A 43 14.27 -2.22 5.08
CA ILE A 43 15.27 -2.90 4.24
C ILE A 43 16.42 -3.45 5.09
N GLY A 44 16.98 -2.64 5.99
CA GLY A 44 18.10 -3.04 6.84
C GLY A 44 17.75 -4.15 7.84
N LYS A 45 16.47 -4.29 8.20
CA LYS A 45 15.95 -5.39 9.02
C LYS A 45 15.64 -6.67 8.21
N GLY A 46 15.68 -6.59 6.89
CA GLY A 46 15.25 -7.67 5.99
C GLY A 46 13.73 -7.82 5.88
N ASP A 47 12.96 -6.83 6.36
CA ASP A 47 11.49 -6.78 6.25
C ASP A 47 11.02 -6.38 4.85
N ALA A 48 11.89 -5.71 4.09
CA ALA A 48 11.58 -5.18 2.78
C ALA A 48 12.80 -5.20 1.86
N ILE A 49 12.55 -5.02 0.56
CA ILE A 49 13.55 -4.80 -0.48
C ILE A 49 13.17 -3.56 -1.29
N LEU A 50 14.14 -2.95 -1.99
CA LEU A 50 13.85 -1.93 -2.98
C LEU A 50 12.94 -2.51 -4.06
N ALA A 51 11.83 -1.83 -4.35
CA ALA A 51 10.95 -2.29 -5.42
C ALA A 51 11.68 -2.12 -6.77
N PRO A 52 11.65 -3.14 -7.65
CA PRO A 52 12.26 -3.02 -8.97
C PRO A 52 11.59 -1.88 -9.76
N ALA A 53 12.38 -1.11 -10.49
CA ALA A 53 11.86 -0.10 -11.40
C ALA A 53 11.05 -0.81 -12.50
N ALA A 54 9.74 -0.67 -12.43
CA ALA A 54 8.73 -1.22 -13.33
C ALA A 54 8.45 -2.73 -13.21
N ILE A 55 7.45 -3.04 -12.38
CA ILE A 55 6.17 -3.57 -12.88
C ILE A 55 5.10 -2.81 -12.09
N GLU A 56 4.16 -2.14 -12.77
CA GLU A 56 3.01 -1.52 -12.13
C GLU A 56 2.36 -2.57 -11.19
N PRO A 57 2.33 -2.35 -9.87
CA PRO A 57 1.49 -3.19 -9.04
C PRO A 57 0.06 -2.92 -9.51
N LEU A 58 -0.63 -3.95 -10.03
CA LEU A 58 -2.08 -3.97 -9.97
C LEU A 58 -2.43 -3.66 -8.51
N ALA A 59 -2.80 -2.43 -8.22
CA ALA A 59 -3.39 -2.10 -6.95
C ALA A 59 -4.55 -3.09 -6.76
N PRO A 60 -4.70 -3.74 -5.59
CA PRO A 60 -6.01 -4.25 -5.25
C PRO A 60 -6.92 -3.02 -5.26
N GLN A 61 -7.78 -2.91 -6.28
CA GLN A 61 -8.77 -1.86 -6.37
C GLN A 61 -9.55 -1.91 -5.05
N PRO A 62 -9.48 -0.88 -4.18
CA PRO A 62 -10.41 -0.79 -3.08
C PRO A 62 -11.79 -0.76 -3.72
N ASP A 63 -12.64 -1.69 -3.28
CA ASP A 63 -13.99 -1.93 -3.72
C ASP A 63 -14.56 -0.80 -4.55
N ALA A 64 -14.76 -1.05 -5.85
CA ALA A 64 -15.61 -0.20 -6.65
C ALA A 64 -16.93 -0.06 -5.86
N PRO A 65 -17.36 1.15 -5.44
CA PRO A 65 -18.72 1.30 -4.99
C PRO A 65 -19.56 0.96 -6.22
N LEU A 66 -20.25 -0.19 -6.19
CA LEU A 66 -21.35 -0.47 -7.12
C LEU A 66 -22.26 0.76 -7.03
N ILE A 67 -22.19 1.60 -8.06
CA ILE A 67 -22.89 2.86 -8.14
C ILE A 67 -24.36 2.57 -7.88
N SER A 68 -24.85 3.11 -6.77
CA SER A 68 -26.25 3.08 -6.38
C SER A 68 -27.03 4.05 -7.27
N LEU A 69 -27.61 3.55 -8.37
CA LEU A 69 -28.59 4.22 -9.22
C LEU A 69 -29.45 3.11 -9.88
N ALA A 70 -30.77 3.01 -9.82
CA ALA A 70 -31.82 3.76 -9.17
C ALA A 70 -33.07 2.84 -9.14
N ARG A 71 -33.93 3.02 -8.14
CA ARG A 71 -35.29 2.45 -8.11
C ARG A 71 -36.11 3.02 -9.28
N PRO A 72 -36.89 2.20 -10.01
CA PRO A 72 -38.15 2.66 -10.55
C PRO A 72 -39.32 2.09 -9.75
N LYS A 73 -40.29 2.98 -9.51
CA LYS A 73 -41.54 2.77 -8.78
C LYS A 73 -42.44 1.72 -9.45
N LYS A 74 -43.28 1.08 -8.62
CA LYS A 74 -44.51 0.33 -8.95
C LYS A 74 -45.26 0.86 -10.19
N SER A 75 -45.75 -0.05 -11.03
CA SER A 75 -47.03 0.05 -11.75
C SER A 75 -47.30 -1.24 -12.55
N LYS A 76 -48.25 -2.08 -12.10
CA LYS A 76 -49.52 -2.39 -12.78
C LYS A 76 -50.30 -3.44 -11.99
#